data_AF-X0K7C2-F1
#
_entry.id   AF-X0K7C2-F1
#
_cell.length_a   1.000
_cell.length_b   1.000
_cell.length_c   1.000
_cell.angle_alpha   90.00
_cell.angle_beta   90.00
_cell.angle_gamma   90.00
#
_symmetry.space_group_name_H-M   'P 1'
#
loop_
_entity.id
_entity.type
_entity.pdbx_description
1 polymer ?
#
loop_
_entity_poly.entity_id
_entity_poly.type
_entity_poly.pdbx_seq_one_letter_code
_entity_poly.pdbx_strand_id
1 'polypeptide(L)'
;MDDLPHDLRVSTKLDILTKEREALDMSAVDSTSTFLGVIWKHAHEEICDRVKQIDEFAQYHVVITVTVPVVWPTDARKKLYQAIQSANILDPNIRLVRKSVTETEATGIALMPATSVYPGNLQVGKANPRTMCTFGRRLNHLSGPGFQVRDTVIICDCGGGTTDLISYQVVSIQPFAVREISPGKCIFAGGSLVDEAFLDLVKGKAKRECPRPTFKALTNEDFHEFVESIWDENLKINHSLGMAGTRFRLPVNFLGSQARRQPMAHPDSLNMTFTV
;
A
#
# COMPACT_ATOMS: atom_id res chain seq x y z
N MET A 1 14.09 15.98 -10.25
CA MET A 1 14.44 15.28 -8.99
C MET A 1 14.40 16.22 -7.79
N ASP A 2 14.38 17.55 -7.99
CA ASP A 2 14.49 18.53 -6.90
C ASP A 2 13.24 18.66 -6.01
N ASP A 3 12.08 18.18 -6.47
CA ASP A 3 10.81 18.25 -5.73
C ASP A 3 10.68 17.21 -4.61
N LEU A 4 11.62 16.26 -4.50
CA LEU A 4 11.64 15.26 -3.44
C LEU A 4 12.42 15.77 -2.21
N PRO A 5 11.98 15.47 -0.97
CA PRO A 5 12.75 15.73 0.24
C PRO A 5 14.14 15.08 0.19
N HIS A 6 15.09 15.63 0.97
CA HIS A 6 16.48 15.16 0.98
C HIS A 6 16.58 13.65 1.23
N ASP A 7 15.89 13.14 2.24
CA ASP A 7 15.95 11.73 2.66
C ASP A 7 15.51 10.78 1.54
N LEU A 8 14.53 11.17 0.72
CA LEU A 8 14.15 10.39 -0.46
C LEU A 8 15.18 10.50 -1.59
N ARG A 9 15.76 11.67 -1.82
CA ARG A 9 16.77 11.86 -2.88
C ARG A 9 18.04 11.07 -2.63
N VAL A 10 18.36 10.79 -1.37
CA VAL A 10 19.52 9.97 -0.98
C VAL A 10 19.16 8.52 -0.65
N SER A 11 17.89 8.12 -0.80
CA SER A 11 17.46 6.74 -0.56
C SER A 11 18.18 5.81 -1.54
N THR A 12 18.92 4.86 -0.98
CA THR A 12 19.63 3.83 -1.76
C THR A 12 18.62 2.91 -2.47
N LYS A 13 17.48 2.61 -1.83
CA LYS A 13 16.43 1.78 -2.42
C LYS A 13 15.83 2.45 -3.65
N LEU A 14 15.48 3.74 -3.55
CA LEU A 14 14.92 4.49 -4.67
C LEU A 14 15.93 4.59 -5.84
N ASP A 15 17.21 4.79 -5.55
CA ASP A 15 18.28 4.82 -6.56
C ASP A 15 18.46 3.47 -7.28
N ILE A 16 18.50 2.36 -6.53
CA ILE A 16 18.59 1.01 -7.11
C ILE A 16 17.40 0.73 -8.03
N LEU A 17 16.16 0.91 -7.53
CA LEU A 17 14.95 0.66 -8.32
C LEU A 17 14.84 1.58 -9.54
N THR A 18 15.34 2.81 -9.44
CA THR A 18 15.42 3.75 -10.57
C THR A 18 16.37 3.22 -11.65
N LYS A 19 17.57 2.77 -11.26
CA LYS A 19 18.57 2.21 -12.17
C LYS A 19 18.12 0.90 -12.81
N GLU A 20 17.49 0.02 -12.06
CA GLU A 20 16.95 -1.24 -12.58
C GLU A 20 15.87 -0.99 -13.63
N ARG A 21 14.93 -0.08 -13.35
CA ARG A 21 13.92 0.35 -14.32
C ARG A 21 14.56 0.94 -15.59
N GLU A 22 15.57 1.80 -15.43
CA GLU A 22 16.26 2.44 -16.56
C GLU A 22 17.09 1.45 -17.38
N ALA A 23 17.65 0.42 -16.75
CA ALA A 23 18.34 -0.67 -17.44
C ALA A 23 17.40 -1.49 -18.34
N LEU A 24 16.08 -1.45 -18.07
CA LEU A 24 15.04 -2.05 -18.91
C LEU A 24 14.55 -1.11 -20.03
N ASP A 25 15.15 0.07 -20.20
CA ASP A 25 14.73 1.11 -21.14
C ASP A 25 13.27 1.58 -20.91
N MET A 26 12.82 1.55 -19.66
CA MET A 26 11.46 1.94 -19.27
C MET A 26 11.49 3.27 -18.52
N SER A 27 10.63 4.23 -18.85
CA SER A 27 10.39 5.37 -17.98
C SER A 27 9.50 5.00 -16.79
N ALA A 28 9.43 5.87 -15.76
CA ALA A 28 8.47 5.68 -14.67
C ALA A 28 7.01 5.69 -15.16
N VAL A 29 6.72 6.45 -16.24
CA VAL A 29 5.40 6.50 -16.87
C VAL A 29 5.11 5.17 -17.56
N ASP A 30 6.07 4.59 -18.27
CA ASP A 30 5.90 3.31 -18.96
C ASP A 30 5.67 2.17 -17.96
N SER A 31 6.49 2.10 -16.92
CA SER A 31 6.33 1.10 -15.85
C SER A 31 4.96 1.21 -15.18
N THR A 32 4.52 2.44 -14.87
CA THR A 32 3.18 2.69 -14.30
C THR A 32 2.08 2.28 -15.28
N SER A 33 2.22 2.62 -16.56
CA SER A 33 1.26 2.29 -17.62
C SER A 33 1.08 0.77 -17.75
N THR A 34 2.19 0.02 -17.84
CA THR A 34 2.19 -1.44 -17.92
C THR A 34 1.47 -2.05 -16.71
N PHE A 35 1.81 -1.59 -15.50
CA PHE A 35 1.20 -2.09 -14.28
C PHE A 35 -0.31 -1.80 -14.22
N LEU A 36 -0.72 -0.58 -14.54
CA LEU A 36 -2.14 -0.19 -14.58
C LEU A 36 -2.93 -0.99 -15.62
N GLY A 37 -2.34 -1.28 -16.79
CA GLY A 37 -2.97 -2.09 -17.83
C GLY A 37 -3.23 -3.53 -17.38
N VAL A 38 -2.31 -4.12 -16.61
CA VAL A 38 -2.49 -5.47 -16.03
C VAL A 38 -3.62 -5.48 -15.00
N ILE A 39 -3.66 -4.50 -14.10
CA ILE A 39 -4.74 -4.36 -13.11
C ILE A 39 -6.08 -4.19 -13.82
N TRP A 40 -6.13 -3.29 -14.81
CA TRP A 40 -7.35 -3.00 -15.55
C TRP A 40 -7.87 -4.23 -16.28
N LYS A 41 -7.00 -4.97 -16.98
CA LYS A 41 -7.40 -6.20 -17.67
C LYS A 41 -8.13 -7.15 -16.73
N HIS A 42 -7.53 -7.42 -15.57
CA HIS A 42 -8.12 -8.32 -14.58
C HIS A 42 -9.44 -7.78 -14.01
N ALA A 43 -9.46 -6.50 -13.59
CA ALA A 43 -10.65 -5.88 -13.02
C ALA A 43 -11.81 -5.79 -14.04
N HIS A 44 -11.51 -5.43 -15.28
CA HIS A 44 -12.48 -5.29 -16.35
C HIS A 44 -13.16 -6.61 -16.72
N GLU A 45 -12.38 -7.69 -16.82
CA GLU A 45 -12.91 -9.04 -17.03
C GLU A 45 -13.89 -9.42 -15.92
N GLU A 46 -13.50 -9.22 -14.64
CA GLU A 46 -14.37 -9.54 -13.50
C GLU A 46 -15.65 -8.70 -13.47
N ILE A 47 -15.55 -7.38 -13.71
CA ILE A 47 -16.72 -6.49 -13.68
C ILE A 47 -17.67 -6.85 -14.83
N CYS A 48 -17.16 -7.07 -16.05
CA CYS A 48 -17.98 -7.43 -17.20
C CYS A 48 -18.77 -8.73 -16.95
N ASP A 49 -18.10 -9.75 -16.40
CA ASP A 49 -18.74 -11.03 -16.10
C ASP A 49 -19.85 -10.86 -15.04
N ARG A 50 -19.61 -10.05 -14.01
CA ARG A 50 -20.61 -9.76 -12.97
C ARG A 50 -21.80 -8.96 -13.51
N VAL A 51 -21.57 -7.95 -14.35
CA VAL A 51 -22.65 -7.14 -14.94
C VAL A 51 -23.55 -8.02 -15.82
N LYS A 52 -22.97 -8.85 -16.69
CA LYS A 52 -23.74 -9.77 -17.56
C LYS A 52 -24.57 -10.79 -16.77
N GLN A 53 -24.09 -11.23 -15.60
CA GLN A 53 -24.85 -12.12 -14.72
C GLN A 53 -26.07 -11.43 -14.09
N ILE A 54 -26.04 -10.11 -13.93
CA ILE A 54 -27.14 -9.32 -13.33
C ILE A 54 -28.13 -8.89 -14.42
N ASP A 55 -27.64 -8.41 -15.55
CA ASP A 55 -28.45 -7.94 -16.67
C ASP A 55 -27.70 -8.11 -18.01
N GLU A 56 -28.18 -9.03 -18.84
CA GLU A 56 -27.60 -9.35 -20.15
C GLU A 56 -27.72 -8.20 -21.17
N PHE A 57 -28.66 -7.28 -20.94
CA PHE A 57 -28.90 -6.12 -21.82
C PHE A 57 -28.28 -4.82 -21.31
N ALA A 58 -27.58 -4.86 -20.16
CA ALA A 58 -26.96 -3.67 -19.59
C ALA A 58 -25.90 -3.08 -20.53
N GLN A 59 -26.07 -1.81 -20.88
CA GLN A 59 -25.02 -1.05 -21.55
C GLN A 59 -23.90 -0.76 -20.54
N TYR A 60 -22.73 -1.29 -20.84
CA TYR A 60 -21.56 -1.19 -19.97
C TYR A 60 -20.87 0.16 -20.14
N HIS A 61 -21.24 1.15 -19.34
CA HIS A 61 -20.55 2.44 -19.27
C HIS A 61 -19.75 2.54 -17.97
N VAL A 62 -18.44 2.73 -18.08
CA VAL A 62 -17.55 2.82 -16.91
C VAL A 62 -17.02 4.23 -16.76
N VAL A 63 -17.03 4.71 -15.51
CA VAL A 63 -16.38 5.97 -15.13
C VAL A 63 -15.25 5.64 -14.18
N ILE A 64 -14.02 5.94 -14.58
CA ILE A 64 -12.82 5.67 -13.79
C ILE A 64 -12.34 6.98 -13.18
N THR A 65 -11.90 6.91 -11.93
CA THR A 65 -11.09 7.94 -11.29
C THR A 65 -9.87 7.30 -10.65
N VAL A 66 -8.86 8.11 -10.35
CA VAL A 66 -7.66 7.68 -9.62
C VAL A 66 -7.49 8.53 -8.38
N THR A 67 -6.99 7.91 -7.33
CA THR A 67 -6.59 8.59 -6.10
C THR A 67 -5.12 8.99 -6.18
N VAL A 68 -4.78 10.13 -5.58
CA VAL A 68 -3.39 10.61 -5.48
C VAL A 68 -3.11 11.17 -4.08
N PRO A 69 -1.87 11.12 -3.60
CA PRO A 69 -1.50 11.82 -2.37
C PRO A 69 -1.69 13.33 -2.51
N VAL A 70 -1.98 14.01 -1.39
CA VAL A 70 -2.19 15.46 -1.35
C VAL A 70 -0.94 16.22 -1.80
N VAL A 71 0.25 15.72 -1.44
CA VAL A 71 1.56 16.36 -1.74
C VAL A 71 1.93 16.34 -3.22
N TRP A 72 1.29 15.49 -4.03
CA TRP A 72 1.72 15.30 -5.42
C TRP A 72 1.58 16.59 -6.24
N PRO A 73 2.68 17.09 -6.83
CA PRO A 73 2.64 18.29 -7.66
C PRO A 73 1.88 18.02 -8.97
N THR A 74 1.43 19.10 -9.61
CA THR A 74 0.66 19.03 -10.86
C THR A 74 1.35 18.18 -11.93
N ASP A 75 2.68 18.27 -12.04
CA ASP A 75 3.42 17.51 -13.05
C ASP A 75 3.51 16.01 -12.74
N ALA A 76 3.53 15.62 -11.47
CA ALA A 76 3.40 14.21 -11.09
C ALA A 76 2.01 13.66 -11.46
N ARG A 77 0.95 14.45 -11.20
CA ARG A 77 -0.42 14.10 -11.59
C ARG A 77 -0.55 13.97 -13.11
N LYS A 78 0.03 14.90 -13.88
CA LYS A 78 0.06 14.81 -15.36
C LYS A 78 0.74 13.53 -15.84
N LYS A 79 1.86 13.13 -15.24
CA LYS A 79 2.56 11.88 -15.57
C LYS A 79 1.70 10.64 -15.29
N LEU A 80 0.93 10.63 -14.20
CA LEU A 80 -0.04 9.57 -13.94
C LEU A 80 -1.13 9.54 -15.02
N TYR A 81 -1.67 10.69 -15.42
CA TYR A 81 -2.63 10.76 -16.53
C TYR A 81 -2.05 10.26 -17.85
N GLN A 82 -0.79 10.58 -18.15
CA GLN A 82 -0.07 10.03 -19.30
C GLN A 82 0.02 8.51 -19.22
N ALA A 83 0.38 7.96 -18.06
CA ALA A 83 0.44 6.52 -17.85
C ALA A 83 -0.92 5.85 -18.10
N ILE A 84 -2.01 6.41 -17.57
CA ILE A 84 -3.38 5.88 -17.77
C ILE A 84 -3.77 5.90 -19.26
N GLN A 85 -3.42 6.96 -19.98
CA GLN A 85 -3.69 7.08 -21.42
C GLN A 85 -2.96 5.99 -22.22
N SER A 86 -1.77 5.61 -21.78
CA SER A 86 -0.95 4.56 -22.41
C SER A 86 -1.29 3.13 -21.96
N ALA A 87 -2.13 2.97 -20.92
CA ALA A 87 -2.36 1.69 -20.24
C ALA A 87 -3.44 0.79 -20.91
N ASN A 88 -3.94 1.15 -22.09
CA ASN A 88 -5.07 0.46 -22.77
C ASN A 88 -6.34 0.33 -21.89
N ILE A 89 -6.62 1.37 -21.08
CA ILE A 89 -7.78 1.41 -20.19
C ILE A 89 -9.00 2.05 -20.86
N LEU A 90 -8.78 3.07 -21.70
CA LEU A 90 -9.83 3.94 -22.20
C LEU A 90 -10.41 3.43 -23.52
N ASP A 91 -11.74 3.46 -23.64
CA ASP A 91 -12.49 3.14 -24.86
C ASP A 91 -13.75 4.04 -24.95
N PRO A 92 -14.60 3.94 -26.01
CA PRO A 92 -15.80 4.78 -26.13
C PRO A 92 -16.80 4.69 -24.96
N ASN A 93 -16.77 3.58 -24.22
CA ASN A 93 -17.65 3.29 -23.09
C ASN A 93 -16.98 3.50 -21.73
N ILE A 94 -15.66 3.65 -21.70
CA ILE A 94 -14.86 3.86 -20.49
C ILE A 94 -14.28 5.28 -20.48
N ARG A 95 -14.79 6.12 -19.58
CA ARG A 95 -14.31 7.51 -19.43
C ARG A 95 -13.51 7.71 -18.15
N LEU A 96 -12.40 8.44 -18.27
CA LEU A 96 -11.61 8.90 -17.13
C LEU A 96 -12.11 10.27 -16.64
N VAL A 97 -12.31 10.40 -15.34
CA VAL A 97 -12.63 11.69 -14.72
C VAL A 97 -11.41 12.61 -14.80
N ARG A 98 -11.64 13.85 -15.29
CA ARG A 98 -10.57 14.85 -15.49
C ARG A 98 -9.87 15.30 -14.20
N LYS A 99 -10.57 15.22 -13.07
CA LYS A 99 -10.05 15.62 -11.76
C LYS A 99 -9.77 14.39 -10.93
N SER A 100 -8.53 14.23 -10.49
CA SER A 100 -8.14 13.20 -9.52
C SER A 100 -8.77 13.52 -8.16
N VAL A 101 -9.02 12.48 -7.38
CA VAL A 101 -9.46 12.60 -5.99
C VAL A 101 -8.23 12.36 -5.12
N THR A 102 -8.11 13.02 -3.97
CA THR A 102 -7.03 12.65 -3.02
C THR A 102 -7.38 11.36 -2.28
N GLU A 103 -6.39 10.57 -1.88
CA GLU A 103 -6.62 9.32 -1.13
C GLU A 103 -7.46 9.55 0.14
N THR A 104 -7.20 10.66 0.83
CA THR A 104 -7.98 11.08 2.00
C THR A 104 -9.39 11.58 1.65
N GLU A 105 -9.61 12.25 0.51
CA GLU A 105 -10.98 12.60 0.06
C GLU A 105 -11.78 11.34 -0.29
N ALA A 106 -11.16 10.37 -0.97
CA ALA A 106 -11.80 9.09 -1.30
C ALA A 106 -12.18 8.31 -0.03
N THR A 107 -11.31 8.32 0.99
CA THR A 107 -11.61 7.77 2.32
C THR A 107 -12.77 8.53 2.97
N GLY A 108 -12.80 9.86 2.87
CA GLY A 108 -13.91 10.68 3.37
C GLY A 108 -15.25 10.35 2.71
N ILE A 109 -15.26 10.07 1.40
CA ILE A 109 -16.44 9.59 0.67
C ILE A 109 -16.87 8.20 1.18
N ALA A 110 -15.91 7.30 1.41
CA ALA A 110 -16.20 5.96 1.91
C ALA A 110 -16.80 5.97 3.33
N LEU A 111 -16.46 6.98 4.15
CA LEU A 111 -17.04 7.15 5.48
C LEU A 111 -18.46 7.73 5.43
N MET A 112 -18.95 8.24 4.30
CA MET A 112 -20.30 8.81 4.25
C MET A 112 -21.34 7.76 4.68
N PRO A 113 -22.32 8.12 5.55
CA PRO A 113 -23.35 7.19 5.99
C PRO A 113 -24.02 6.51 4.79
N ALA A 114 -24.07 5.17 4.82
CA ALA A 114 -24.62 4.33 3.75
C ALA A 114 -26.12 4.54 3.48
N THR A 115 -26.79 5.48 4.15
CA THR A 115 -28.21 5.80 3.99
C THR A 115 -28.59 6.26 2.57
N SER A 116 -27.61 6.56 1.70
CA SER A 116 -27.85 6.88 0.29
C SER A 116 -27.38 5.82 -0.71
N VAL A 117 -26.79 4.70 -0.25
CA VAL A 117 -26.45 3.55 -1.10
C VAL A 117 -27.51 2.48 -0.89
N TYR A 118 -28.71 2.71 -1.44
CA TYR A 118 -29.69 1.65 -1.57
C TYR A 118 -29.12 0.59 -2.54
N PRO A 119 -29.04 -0.69 -2.16
CA PRO A 119 -29.03 -1.74 -3.17
C PRO A 119 -30.37 -1.60 -3.90
N GLY A 120 -30.33 -1.37 -5.21
CA GLY A 120 -31.52 -1.31 -6.04
C GLY A 120 -32.45 -2.48 -5.76
N ASN A 121 -33.75 -2.26 -5.96
CA ASN A 121 -34.87 -3.19 -5.77
C ASN A 121 -34.63 -4.62 -6.34
N LEU A 122 -33.78 -5.41 -5.70
CA LEU A 122 -33.80 -6.85 -5.87
C LEU A 122 -34.88 -7.35 -4.92
N GLN A 123 -36.06 -7.60 -5.46
CA GLN A 123 -37.05 -8.39 -4.75
C GLN A 123 -36.35 -9.61 -4.19
N VAL A 124 -36.57 -9.90 -2.90
CA VAL A 124 -36.04 -11.05 -2.18
C VAL A 124 -36.68 -12.32 -2.78
N GLY A 125 -36.25 -12.68 -3.98
CA GLY A 125 -36.61 -13.87 -4.71
C GLY A 125 -35.36 -14.69 -4.87
N LYS A 126 -35.11 -15.60 -3.92
CA LYS A 126 -34.15 -16.72 -4.03
C LYS A 126 -32.76 -16.38 -4.61
N ALA A 127 -32.22 -15.19 -4.36
CA ALA A 127 -30.83 -14.91 -4.67
C ALA A 127 -29.92 -15.62 -3.65
N ASN A 128 -28.93 -16.37 -4.16
CA ASN A 128 -27.92 -17.06 -3.38
C ASN A 128 -27.24 -16.06 -2.40
N PRO A 129 -27.16 -16.35 -1.09
CA PRO A 129 -26.54 -15.44 -0.11
C PRO A 129 -25.05 -15.13 -0.37
N ARG A 130 -24.42 -15.77 -1.36
CA ARG A 130 -23.07 -15.44 -1.85
C ARG A 130 -23.01 -14.26 -2.83
N THR A 131 -24.13 -13.82 -3.39
CA THR A 131 -24.16 -12.73 -4.40
C THR A 131 -24.55 -11.37 -3.79
N MET A 132 -24.83 -11.32 -2.48
CA MET A 132 -25.04 -10.05 -1.78
C MET A 132 -23.69 -9.31 -1.74
N CYS A 133 -23.58 -8.26 -2.55
CA CYS A 133 -22.36 -7.47 -2.74
C CYS A 133 -21.70 -7.16 -1.39
N THR A 134 -20.47 -7.63 -1.20
CA THR A 134 -19.67 -7.57 0.04
C THR A 134 -19.44 -6.14 0.55
N PHE A 135 -19.78 -5.14 -0.26
CA PHE A 135 -19.67 -3.72 0.06
C PHE A 135 -20.50 -3.33 1.30
N GLY A 136 -21.72 -3.86 1.44
CA GLY A 136 -22.58 -3.59 2.60
C GLY A 136 -22.06 -4.22 3.90
N ARG A 137 -21.33 -5.34 3.84
CA ARG A 137 -20.80 -6.01 5.04
C ARG A 137 -19.57 -5.32 5.63
N ARG A 138 -18.70 -4.70 4.82
CA ARG A 138 -17.50 -4.00 5.33
C ARG A 138 -17.84 -2.69 6.04
N LEU A 139 -18.83 -1.94 5.53
CA LEU A 139 -19.29 -0.71 6.18
C LEU A 139 -20.07 -0.96 7.48
N ASN A 140 -20.67 -2.14 7.65
CA ASN A 140 -21.37 -2.51 8.89
C ASN A 140 -20.44 -2.63 10.12
N HIS A 141 -19.12 -2.78 9.93
CA HIS A 141 -18.15 -2.76 11.04
C HIS A 141 -17.64 -1.35 11.37
N LEU A 142 -17.83 -0.38 10.47
CA LEU A 142 -17.64 1.06 10.73
C LEU A 142 -18.92 1.73 11.25
N SER A 143 -20.01 0.96 11.41
CA SER A 143 -21.22 1.34 12.14
C SER A 143 -20.93 1.46 13.65
N GLY A 144 -20.04 2.39 14.01
CA GLY A 144 -20.09 3.03 15.30
C GLY A 144 -21.39 3.84 15.46
N PRO A 145 -21.58 4.52 16.60
CA PRO A 145 -22.65 5.51 16.70
C PRO A 145 -22.50 6.49 15.53
N GLY A 146 -23.51 6.55 14.64
CA GLY A 146 -23.42 7.33 13.41
C GLY A 146 -23.01 8.79 13.68
N PHE A 147 -22.38 9.43 12.68
CA PHE A 147 -21.90 10.80 12.80
C PHE A 147 -22.97 11.77 13.33
N GLN A 148 -22.53 12.73 14.14
CA GLN A 148 -23.29 13.84 14.63
C GLN A 148 -22.79 15.16 14.03
N VAL A 149 -23.67 16.16 13.96
CA VAL A 149 -23.26 17.50 13.57
C VAL A 149 -22.24 18.01 14.58
N ARG A 150 -21.15 18.62 14.07
CA ARG A 150 -19.95 19.07 14.79
C ARG A 150 -18.92 17.99 15.12
N ASP A 151 -19.18 16.71 14.81
CA ASP A 151 -18.14 15.69 14.90
C ASP A 151 -16.92 16.09 14.07
N THR A 152 -15.74 15.83 14.62
CA THR A 152 -14.48 16.02 13.92
C THR A 152 -13.99 14.67 13.44
N VAL A 153 -13.88 14.54 12.11
CA VAL A 153 -13.34 13.35 11.45
C VAL A 153 -11.91 13.67 11.05
N ILE A 154 -10.97 12.90 11.58
CA ILE A 154 -9.57 12.96 11.19
C ILE A 154 -9.27 11.69 10.43
N ILE A 155 -8.82 11.82 9.20
CA ILE A 155 -8.37 10.67 8.40
C ILE A 155 -6.86 10.81 8.22
N CYS A 156 -6.18 9.75 8.64
CA CYS A 156 -4.74 9.59 8.53
C CYS A 156 -4.51 8.35 7.67
N ASP A 157 -4.10 8.57 6.43
CA ASP A 157 -3.77 7.51 5.48
C ASP A 157 -2.25 7.29 5.50
N CYS A 158 -1.82 6.18 6.09
CA CYS A 158 -0.40 5.82 6.22
C CYS A 158 -0.07 4.75 5.18
N GLY A 159 0.25 5.19 3.97
CA GLY A 159 0.58 4.31 2.85
C GLY A 159 2.01 3.80 2.86
N GLY A 160 2.42 3.20 1.73
CA GLY A 160 3.79 2.72 1.55
C GLY A 160 4.80 3.84 1.34
N GLY A 161 4.46 4.85 0.54
CA GLY A 161 5.35 5.95 0.18
C GLY A 161 4.98 7.32 0.75
N THR A 162 3.73 7.50 1.18
CA THR A 162 3.19 8.77 1.68
C THR A 162 2.35 8.55 2.92
N THR A 163 2.28 9.58 3.74
CA THR A 163 1.36 9.67 4.87
C THR A 163 0.57 10.96 4.72
N ASP A 164 -0.74 10.82 4.55
CA ASP A 164 -1.69 11.91 4.34
C ASP A 164 -2.55 12.12 5.58
N LEU A 165 -2.83 13.37 5.91
CA LEU A 165 -3.63 13.79 7.06
C LEU A 165 -4.61 14.87 6.62
N ILE A 166 -5.90 14.64 6.83
CA ILE A 166 -6.93 15.65 6.63
C ILE A 166 -7.92 15.64 7.79
N SER A 167 -8.54 16.78 8.04
CA SER A 167 -9.55 16.92 9.07
C SER A 167 -10.80 17.61 8.54
N TYR A 168 -11.94 17.03 8.88
CA TYR A 168 -13.27 17.48 8.49
C TYR A 168 -14.13 17.69 9.72
N GLN A 169 -14.98 18.71 9.69
CA GLN A 169 -16.09 18.86 10.61
C GLN A 169 -17.38 18.48 9.90
N VAL A 170 -18.18 17.61 10.52
CA VAL A 170 -19.51 17.28 10.03
C VAL A 170 -20.42 18.50 10.21
N VAL A 171 -20.95 19.04 9.10
CA VAL A 171 -21.82 20.23 9.10
C VAL A 171 -23.30 19.88 8.96
N SER A 172 -23.61 18.73 8.37
CA SER A 172 -24.98 18.22 8.23
C SER A 172 -24.96 16.70 8.08
N ILE A 173 -25.99 16.04 8.60
CA ILE A 173 -26.20 14.59 8.44
C ILE A 173 -27.11 14.27 7.24
N GLN A 174 -28.07 15.15 6.94
CA GLN A 174 -29.00 14.95 5.84
C GLN A 174 -29.34 16.28 5.14
N PRO A 175 -28.75 16.57 3.96
CA PRO A 175 -27.73 15.76 3.27
C PRO A 175 -26.42 15.68 4.08
N PHE A 176 -25.68 14.58 3.96
CA PHE A 176 -24.38 14.46 4.62
C PHE A 176 -23.42 15.46 4.00
N ALA A 177 -22.87 16.34 4.83
CA ALA A 177 -21.93 17.35 4.40
C ALA A 177 -20.85 17.55 5.45
N VAL A 178 -19.64 17.75 4.95
CA VAL A 178 -18.46 18.05 5.76
C VAL A 178 -17.82 19.34 5.28
N ARG A 179 -17.15 20.03 6.19
CA ARG A 179 -16.28 21.17 5.88
C ARG A 179 -14.87 20.84 6.33
N GLU A 180 -13.90 21.03 5.45
CA GLU A 180 -12.48 20.90 5.80
C GLU A 180 -12.13 21.90 6.91
N ILE A 181 -11.49 21.41 7.99
CA ILE A 181 -11.05 22.23 9.11
C ILE A 181 -9.66 22.81 8.80
N SER A 182 -8.78 21.98 8.24
CA SER A 182 -7.43 22.36 7.84
C SER A 182 -7.10 21.76 6.48
N PRO A 183 -6.38 22.50 5.60
CA PRO A 183 -5.81 21.94 4.38
C PRO A 183 -5.15 20.59 4.63
N GLY A 184 -5.46 19.60 3.81
CA GLY A 184 -4.77 18.31 3.82
C GLY A 184 -3.25 18.48 3.85
N LYS A 185 -2.59 17.71 4.72
CA LYS A 185 -1.14 17.64 4.82
C LYS A 185 -0.68 16.28 4.34
N CYS A 186 0.47 16.24 3.70
CA CYS A 186 1.07 14.99 3.29
C CYS A 186 2.59 15.09 3.37
N ILE A 187 3.22 14.00 3.81
CA ILE A 187 4.66 13.85 3.83
C ILE A 187 5.05 12.60 3.03
N PHE A 188 6.25 12.61 2.48
CA PHE A 188 6.84 11.44 1.82
C PHE A 188 7.47 10.49 2.85
N ALA A 189 6.63 9.94 3.72
CA ALA A 189 6.99 8.94 4.70
C ALA A 189 5.89 7.88 4.75
N GLY A 190 6.27 6.62 4.87
CA GLY A 190 5.35 5.50 4.90
C GLY A 190 6.09 4.21 5.20
N GLY A 191 5.43 3.08 4.93
CA GLY A 191 6.00 1.75 5.18
C GLY A 191 7.38 1.53 4.59
N SER A 192 7.69 2.11 3.41
CA SER A 192 9.00 1.97 2.77
C SER A 192 10.16 2.51 3.61
N LEU A 193 9.97 3.60 4.37
CA LEU A 193 11.01 4.12 5.27
C LEU A 193 11.18 3.24 6.51
N VAL A 194 10.09 2.62 6.97
CA VAL A 194 10.15 1.64 8.07
C VAL A 194 10.94 0.40 7.62
N ASP A 195 10.75 -0.04 6.37
CA ASP A 195 11.51 -1.14 5.78
C ASP A 195 13.01 -0.84 5.70
N GLU A 196 13.38 0.36 5.24
CA GLU A 196 14.78 0.81 5.21
C GLU A 196 15.39 0.88 6.61
N ALA A 197 14.67 1.47 7.57
CA ALA A 197 15.13 1.57 8.96
C ALA A 197 15.29 0.18 9.62
N PHE A 198 14.41 -0.77 9.29
CA PHE A 198 14.53 -2.14 9.78
C PHE A 198 15.74 -2.87 9.18
N LEU A 199 15.99 -2.71 7.88
CA LEU A 199 17.18 -3.26 7.24
C LEU A 199 18.47 -2.72 7.88
N ASP A 200 18.53 -1.41 8.14
CA ASP A 200 19.66 -0.78 8.81
C ASP A 200 19.83 -1.26 10.27
N LEU A 201 18.72 -1.47 10.97
CA LEU A 201 18.74 -2.08 12.30
C LEU A 201 19.34 -3.49 12.27
N VAL A 202 18.93 -4.33 11.30
CA VAL A 202 19.46 -5.70 11.13
C VAL A 202 20.93 -5.68 10.76
N LYS A 203 21.36 -4.84 9.80
CA LYS A 203 22.79 -4.65 9.46
C LYS A 203 23.60 -4.22 10.68
N GLY A 204 23.08 -3.29 11.48
CA GLY A 204 23.70 -2.81 12.70
C GLY A 204 23.83 -3.89 13.78
N LYS A 205 22.81 -4.73 13.96
CA LYS A 205 22.85 -5.89 14.87
C LYS A 205 23.82 -6.97 14.37
N ALA A 206 23.74 -7.36 13.10
CA ALA A 206 24.65 -8.32 12.49
C ALA A 206 26.13 -7.90 12.59
N LYS A 207 26.44 -6.60 12.45
CA LYS A 207 27.81 -6.08 12.64
C LYS A 207 28.37 -6.33 14.04
N ARG A 208 27.51 -6.38 15.05
CA ARG A 208 27.90 -6.61 16.46
C ARG A 208 28.03 -8.10 16.77
N GLU A 209 27.12 -8.90 16.22
CA GLU A 209 27.05 -10.33 16.51
C GLU A 209 28.02 -11.14 15.62
N CYS A 210 28.06 -10.89 14.30
CA CYS A 210 28.82 -11.72 13.36
C CYS A 210 30.35 -11.51 13.45
N PRO A 211 31.16 -12.54 13.16
CA PRO A 211 32.61 -12.37 13.00
C PRO A 211 32.95 -11.31 11.95
N ARG A 212 33.86 -10.37 12.27
CA ARG A 212 34.23 -9.25 11.38
C ARG A 212 34.57 -9.66 9.93
N PRO A 213 35.34 -10.73 9.66
CA PRO A 213 35.63 -11.15 8.29
C PRO A 213 34.37 -11.64 7.56
N THR A 214 33.47 -12.32 8.26
CA THR A 214 32.19 -12.77 7.72
C THR A 214 31.30 -11.59 7.37
N PHE A 215 31.14 -10.63 8.30
CA PHE A 215 30.32 -9.44 8.05
C PHE A 215 30.79 -8.64 6.84
N LYS A 216 32.12 -8.54 6.63
CA LYS A 216 32.68 -7.87 5.44
C LYS A 216 32.41 -8.60 4.13
N ALA A 217 32.12 -9.91 4.18
CA ALA A 217 31.82 -10.72 3.01
C ALA A 217 30.32 -10.77 2.68
N LEU A 218 29.45 -10.35 3.61
CA LEU A 218 28.00 -10.27 3.38
C LEU A 218 27.69 -9.15 2.38
N THR A 219 26.82 -9.47 1.44
CA THR A 219 26.31 -8.57 0.40
C THR A 219 25.00 -7.93 0.84
N ASN A 220 24.54 -6.88 0.13
CA ASN A 220 23.21 -6.34 0.37
C ASN A 220 22.11 -7.40 0.11
N GLU A 221 22.31 -8.28 -0.85
CA GLU A 221 21.39 -9.38 -1.17
C GLU A 221 21.21 -10.33 0.02
N ASP A 222 22.31 -10.74 0.68
CA ASP A 222 22.25 -11.58 1.87
C ASP A 222 21.41 -10.96 3.00
N PHE A 223 21.46 -9.63 3.13
CA PHE A 223 20.63 -8.91 4.10
C PHE A 223 19.18 -8.77 3.65
N HIS A 224 18.93 -8.57 2.36
CA HIS A 224 17.58 -8.46 1.82
C HIS A 224 16.82 -9.78 1.96
N GLU A 225 17.42 -10.90 1.54
CA GLU A 225 16.83 -12.23 1.69
C GLU A 225 16.51 -12.54 3.17
N PHE A 226 17.44 -12.20 4.07
CA PHE A 226 17.22 -12.43 5.49
C PHE A 226 16.12 -11.52 6.07
N VAL A 227 16.13 -10.23 5.74
CA VAL A 227 15.10 -9.28 6.20
C VAL A 227 13.72 -9.68 5.69
N GLU A 228 13.59 -10.02 4.42
CA GLU A 228 12.33 -10.48 3.82
C GLU A 228 11.75 -11.66 4.62
N SER A 229 12.59 -12.63 4.99
CA SER A 229 12.18 -13.82 5.74
C SER A 229 11.67 -13.56 7.16
N ILE A 230 12.01 -12.42 7.79
CA ILE A 230 11.61 -12.09 9.17
C ILE A 230 10.70 -10.87 9.28
N TRP A 231 10.73 -9.98 8.30
CA TRP A 231 10.07 -8.69 8.32
C TRP A 231 8.69 -8.76 7.67
N ASP A 232 8.66 -8.92 6.34
CA ASP A 232 7.43 -8.78 5.56
C ASP A 232 6.42 -9.89 5.85
N GLU A 233 6.89 -11.11 6.13
CA GLU A 233 6.00 -12.24 6.45
C GLU A 233 5.61 -12.32 7.93
N ASN A 234 6.24 -11.55 8.81
CA ASN A 234 6.07 -11.73 10.25
C ASN A 234 6.06 -10.42 11.04
N LEU A 235 7.23 -9.83 11.32
CA LEU A 235 7.32 -8.71 12.26
C LEU A 235 6.52 -7.49 11.83
N LYS A 236 6.56 -7.13 10.54
CA LYS A 236 5.89 -5.93 10.04
C LYS A 236 4.38 -5.97 10.26
N ILE A 237 3.79 -7.16 10.18
CA ILE A 237 2.34 -7.37 10.31
C ILE A 237 1.93 -7.65 11.75
N ASN A 238 2.74 -8.44 12.47
CA ASN A 238 2.34 -8.99 13.77
C ASN A 238 2.91 -8.23 14.97
N HIS A 239 3.92 -7.38 14.78
CA HIS A 239 4.55 -6.66 15.88
C HIS A 239 3.73 -5.44 16.28
N SER A 240 3.53 -5.25 17.59
CA SER A 240 2.78 -4.13 18.15
C SER A 240 3.44 -3.60 19.44
N LEU A 241 3.02 -2.41 19.86
CA LEU A 241 3.53 -1.79 21.09
C LEU A 241 3.31 -2.71 22.30
N GLY A 242 4.39 -2.96 23.05
CA GLY A 242 4.35 -3.79 24.25
C GLY A 242 4.63 -5.28 24.02
N MET A 243 4.89 -5.71 22.78
CA MET A 243 5.40 -7.05 22.52
C MET A 243 6.85 -7.19 23.00
N ALA A 244 7.18 -8.36 23.55
CA ALA A 244 8.55 -8.70 23.91
C ALA A 244 9.41 -8.81 22.65
N GLY A 245 10.70 -8.49 22.78
CA GLY A 245 11.65 -8.57 21.66
C GLY A 245 11.68 -9.98 21.06
N THR A 246 11.60 -10.06 19.74
CA THR A 246 11.55 -11.34 19.03
C THR A 246 12.96 -11.79 18.69
N ARG A 247 13.27 -13.05 18.99
CA ARG A 247 14.58 -13.65 18.76
C ARG A 247 14.60 -14.40 17.44
N PHE A 248 15.56 -14.09 16.58
CA PHE A 248 15.76 -14.75 15.29
C PHE A 248 17.10 -15.48 15.26
N ARG A 249 17.12 -16.63 14.59
CA ARG A 249 18.37 -17.33 14.27
C ARG A 249 19.03 -16.66 13.08
N LEU A 250 20.34 -16.43 13.17
CA LEU A 250 21.10 -15.92 12.03
C LEU A 250 21.20 -16.99 10.93
N PRO A 251 21.11 -16.60 9.64
CA PRO A 251 21.39 -17.49 8.52
C PRO A 251 22.80 -18.07 8.56
N VAL A 252 23.01 -19.23 7.94
CA VAL A 252 24.29 -19.97 8.01
C VAL A 252 25.46 -19.16 7.43
N ASN A 253 25.24 -18.41 6.35
CA ASN A 253 26.20 -17.49 5.74
C ASN A 253 26.67 -16.39 6.71
N PHE A 254 25.85 -15.99 7.70
CA PHE A 254 26.20 -14.98 8.69
C PHE A 254 27.12 -15.52 9.79
N LEU A 255 27.19 -16.85 9.97
CA LEU A 255 28.00 -17.53 11.00
C LEU A 255 29.47 -17.73 10.59
N GLY A 256 29.76 -17.70 9.28
CA GLY A 256 31.12 -17.87 8.75
C GLY A 256 31.71 -19.27 8.97
N SER A 257 33.05 -19.37 9.05
CA SER A 257 33.77 -20.65 9.19
C SER A 257 33.51 -21.39 10.51
N GLN A 258 32.86 -20.76 11.48
CA GLN A 258 32.42 -21.42 12.72
C GLN A 258 31.34 -22.48 12.46
N ALA A 259 30.43 -22.25 11.51
CA ALA A 259 29.43 -23.24 11.11
C ALA A 259 30.03 -24.46 10.40
N ARG A 260 31.18 -24.30 9.73
CA ARG A 260 31.87 -25.39 9.00
C ARG A 260 32.66 -26.34 9.91
N ARG A 261 32.94 -25.95 11.18
CA ARG A 261 33.84 -26.70 12.08
C ARG A 261 33.14 -27.73 12.98
N GLN A 262 31.81 -27.76 13.04
CA GLN A 262 31.07 -28.73 13.87
C GLN A 262 29.90 -29.34 13.11
N PRO A 263 30.10 -30.49 12.42
CA PRO A 263 29.04 -31.16 11.67
C PRO A 263 28.05 -31.94 12.56
N MET A 264 28.32 -32.10 13.86
CA MET A 264 27.55 -32.98 14.77
C MET A 264 27.33 -32.39 16.17
N ALA A 265 27.27 -31.07 16.31
CA ALA A 265 26.77 -30.47 17.54
C ALA A 265 25.28 -30.14 17.35
N HIS A 266 24.48 -30.32 18.41
CA HIS A 266 23.03 -30.02 18.43
C HIS A 266 22.79 -28.66 17.74
N PRO A 267 21.73 -28.49 16.92
CA PRO A 267 21.47 -27.24 16.20
C PRO A 267 21.47 -26.00 17.11
N ASP A 268 21.34 -26.19 18.43
CA ASP A 268 21.40 -25.13 19.42
C ASP A 268 22.79 -24.65 19.86
N SER A 269 23.86 -25.37 19.50
CA SER A 269 25.24 -25.03 19.89
C SER A 269 25.86 -23.88 19.09
N LEU A 270 25.33 -23.63 17.88
CA LEU A 270 25.71 -22.53 16.98
C LEU A 270 24.66 -21.40 16.98
N ASN A 271 23.68 -21.41 17.90
CA ASN A 271 22.56 -20.46 17.99
C ASN A 271 23.05 -19.02 18.27
N MET A 272 23.70 -18.39 17.30
CA MET A 272 23.79 -16.94 17.27
C MET A 272 22.41 -16.43 16.91
N THR A 273 21.73 -16.01 17.96
CA THR A 273 20.43 -15.36 17.85
C THR A 273 20.61 -13.90 18.17
N PHE A 274 19.98 -13.03 17.39
CA PHE A 274 19.84 -11.64 17.78
C PHE A 274 18.36 -11.36 18.04
N THR A 275 18.12 -10.50 19.02
CA THR A 275 16.76 -10.06 19.37
C THR A 275 16.52 -8.77 18.62
N VAL A 276 15.42 -8.65 17.89
CA VAL A 276 14.99 -7.39 17.26
C VAL A 276 14.23 -6.57 18.28
#